data_AF-A0A9X2PB52-F1
#
_entry.id   AF-A0A9X2PB52-F1
#
_cell.length_a   1.000
_cell.length_b   1.000
_cell.length_c   1.000
_cell.angle_alpha   90.00
_cell.angle_beta   90.00
_cell.angle_gamma   90.00
#
_symmetry.space_group_name_H-M   'P 1'
#
loop_
_entity.id
_entity.type
_entity.pdbx_description
1 polymer ?
#
loop_
_entity_poly.entity_id
_entity_poly.type
_entity_poly.pdbx_seq_one_letter_code
_entity_poly.pdbx_strand_id
1 'polypeptide(L)' 'MPKVGAIVIDGMVHANVENPGLTIRYTEDGSDPDVNSKVYEGPIPFKGQVKLRAFSISENGGGISGIK' A
#
# COMPACT_ATOMS: atom_id res chain seq x y z
N MET A 1 -0.15 -4.26 13.11
CA MET A 1 -0.32 -3.45 11.88
C MET A 1 0.29 -4.23 10.74
N PRO A 2 -0.43 -4.52 9.65
CA PRO A 2 0.18 -5.19 8.51
C PRO A 2 1.33 -4.32 7.99
N LYS A 3 2.52 -4.91 7.86
CA LYS A 3 3.67 -4.20 7.27
C LYS A 3 3.52 -4.27 5.76
N VAL A 4 3.26 -3.11 5.14
CA VAL A 4 3.51 -2.99 3.70
C VAL A 4 5.01 -2.82 3.51
N GLY A 5 5.62 -3.73 2.75
CA GLY A 5 6.99 -3.56 2.30
C GLY A 5 6.97 -2.64 1.10
N ALA A 6 7.61 -1.48 1.19
CA ALA A 6 7.82 -0.58 0.05
C ALA A 6 9.32 -0.35 -0.10
N ILE A 7 9.83 -0.55 -1.30
CA ILE A 7 11.23 -0.31 -1.65
C ILE A 7 11.29 0.41 -2.99
N VAL A 8 12.24 1.33 -3.13
CA VAL A 8 12.52 2.00 -4.41
C VAL A 8 13.78 1.37 -5.02
N ILE A 9 13.63 0.79 -6.21
CA ILE A 9 14.70 0.11 -6.95
C ILE A 9 14.72 0.73 -8.35
N ASP A 10 15.86 1.23 -8.81
CA ASP A 10 16.01 1.86 -10.14
C ASP A 10 15.00 2.98 -10.44
N GLY A 11 14.59 3.73 -9.41
CA GLY A 11 13.57 4.77 -9.53
C GLY A 11 12.15 4.23 -9.72
N MET A 12 11.94 2.93 -9.54
CA MET A 12 10.63 2.29 -9.47
C MET A 12 10.29 1.94 -8.03
N VAL A 13 9.06 2.26 -7.62
CA VAL A 13 8.49 1.86 -6.35
C VAL A 13 7.97 0.45 -6.50
N HIS A 14 8.58 -0.47 -5.77
CA HIS A 14 8.12 -1.83 -5.59
C HIS A 14 7.43 -1.93 -4.23
N ALA A 15 6.15 -2.26 -4.24
CA ALA A 15 5.38 -2.52 -3.04
C ALA A 15 4.94 -3.97 -3.00
N ASN A 16 5.04 -4.58 -1.82
CA ASN A 16 4.60 -5.93 -1.55
C ASN A 16 3.92 -6.01 -0.19
N VAL A 17 3.01 -6.97 -0.05
CA VAL A 17 2.30 -7.22 1.20
C VAL A 17 2.32 -8.71 1.50
N GLU A 18 2.71 -9.05 2.73
CA GLU A 18 2.90 -10.45 3.15
C GLU A 18 1.56 -11.17 3.36
N ASN A 19 0.46 -10.43 3.48
CA ASN A 19 -0.87 -10.99 3.68
C ASN A 19 -1.64 -11.09 2.35
N PRO A 20 -1.93 -12.31 1.86
CA PRO A 20 -2.85 -12.48 0.75
C PRO A 20 -4.24 -11.95 1.14
N GLY A 21 -4.82 -11.09 0.30
CA GLY A 21 -6.10 -10.41 0.56
C GLY A 21 -5.97 -8.95 1.02
N LEU A 22 -4.76 -8.38 1.06
CA LEU A 22 -4.55 -6.95 1.21
C LEU A 22 -4.35 -6.28 -0.15
N THR A 23 -5.03 -5.17 -0.39
CA THR A 23 -4.85 -4.31 -1.55
C THR A 23 -3.91 -3.17 -1.18
N ILE A 24 -2.78 -3.04 -1.87
CA ILE A 24 -1.89 -1.90 -1.69
C ILE A 24 -2.46 -0.73 -2.49
N ARG A 25 -2.56 0.45 -1.87
CA ARG A 25 -2.93 1.69 -2.56
C ARG A 25 -1.87 2.75 -2.37
N TYR A 26 -1.76 3.64 -3.36
CA TYR A 26 -0.75 4.67 -3.39
C TYR A 26 -1.26 6.02 -3.87
N THR A 27 -0.50 7.03 -3.51
CA THR A 27 -0.64 8.42 -3.97
C THR A 27 0.70 8.91 -4.46
N GLU A 28 0.71 9.57 -5.62
CA GLU A 28 1.91 10.18 -6.23
C GLU A 28 2.09 11.64 -5.78
N ASP A 29 1.10 12.17 -5.06
CA ASP A 29 1.05 13.57 -4.61
C ASP A 29 1.64 13.76 -3.19
N GLY A 30 1.99 12.66 -2.52
CA GLY A 30 2.45 12.67 -1.12
C GLY A 30 1.33 12.75 -0.07
N SER A 31 0.09 12.95 -0.50
CA SER A 31 -1.13 12.85 0.34
C SER A 31 -1.34 11.44 0.89
N ASP A 32 -2.04 11.27 2.01
CA ASP A 32 -2.27 9.93 2.57
C ASP A 32 -3.23 9.11 1.69
N PRO A 33 -2.86 7.89 1.26
CA PRO A 33 -3.72 7.06 0.44
C PRO A 33 -4.98 6.65 1.21
N ASP A 34 -6.10 6.64 0.50
CA ASP A 34 -7.46 6.36 0.95
C ASP A 34 -8.17 5.33 0.03
N VAL A 35 -9.45 5.06 0.29
CA VAL A 35 -10.26 4.10 -0.50
C VAL A 35 -10.56 4.56 -1.93
N ASN A 36 -10.24 5.81 -2.29
CA ASN A 36 -10.31 6.33 -3.65
C ASN A 36 -8.93 6.39 -4.33
N SER A 37 -7.85 6.16 -3.58
CA SER A 37 -6.48 6.20 -4.12
C SER A 37 -6.20 5.05 -5.08
N LYS A 38 -5.23 5.23 -5.99
CA LYS A 38 -4.91 4.22 -7.00
C LYS A 38 -4.45 2.91 -6.35
N VAL A 39 -4.92 1.79 -6.90
CA VAL A 39 -4.45 0.46 -6.50
C VAL A 39 -3.09 0.22 -7.12
N TYR A 40 -2.16 -0.27 -6.31
CA TYR A 40 -0.85 -0.72 -6.76
C TYR A 40 -1.00 -2.11 -7.37
N GLU A 41 -0.89 -2.19 -8.69
CA GLU A 41 -0.96 -3.46 -9.46
C GLU A 41 0.42 -3.92 -9.95
N GLY A 42 1.44 -3.07 -9.84
CA GLY A 42 2.80 -3.35 -10.30
C GLY A 42 3.73 -2.16 -10.05
N PRO A 43 5.02 -2.30 -10.40
CA PRO A 43 6.03 -1.26 -10.15
C PRO A 43 5.65 0.07 -10.81
N ILE A 44 5.73 1.17 -10.06
CA ILE A 44 5.41 2.51 -10.54
C ILE A 44 6.64 3.42 -10.50
N PRO A 45 6.80 4.37 -11.43
CA PRO A 45 7.91 5.31 -11.40
C PRO A 45 7.82 6.25 -10.18
N PHE A 46 8.90 6.34 -9.40
CA PHE A 46 9.02 7.25 -8.27
C PHE A 46 9.29 8.68 -8.76
N LYS A 47 8.31 9.57 -8.61
CA LYS A 47 8.40 10.97 -9.04
C LYS A 47 8.76 11.95 -7.92
N GLY A 48 9.27 11.45 -6.79
CA GLY A 48 9.74 12.25 -5.66
C GLY A 48 8.93 12.05 -4.38
N GLN A 49 7.61 11.88 -4.47
CA GLN A 49 6.75 11.63 -3.31
C GLN A 49 5.78 10.51 -3.63
N VAL A 50 5.89 9.38 -2.94
CA VAL A 50 4.92 8.29 -3.05
C VAL A 50 4.61 7.78 -1.66
N LYS A 51 3.34 7.83 -1.25
CA LYS A 51 2.88 7.17 -0.04
C LYS A 51 2.13 5.90 -0.39
N LEU A 52 2.40 4.84 0.35
CA LEU A 52 1.81 3.51 0.15
C LEU A 52 1.15 3.07 1.44
N ARG A 53 -0.03 2.46 1.32
CA ARG A 53 -0.75 1.88 2.46
C ARG A 53 -1.47 0.62 2.02
N ALA A 54 -1.37 -0.41 2.85
CA ALA A 54 -2.13 -1.63 2.66
C ALA A 54 -3.54 -1.46 3.23
N PHE A 55 -4.54 -1.82 2.43
CA PHE A 55 -5.95 -1.86 2.78
C PHE A 55 -6.41 -3.31 2.83
N SER A 56 -7.12 -3.68 3.89
CA SER A 56 -7.80 -4.98 3.92
C SER A 56 -9.10 -4.88 3.15
N ILE A 57 -9.36 -5.85 2.28
CA ILE A 57 -10.61 -5.93 1.51
C ILE A 57 -11.80 -6.09 2.47
N SER A 58 -11.57 -6.59 3.69
CA SER A 58 -12.62 -6.88 4.66
C SER A 58 -12.98 -5.72 5.59
N GLU A 59 -12.07 -4.79 5.89
CA GLU A 59 -12.34 -3.76 6.88
C GLU A 59 -11.62 -2.46 6.55
N ASN A 60 -12.44 -1.42 6.40
CA ASN A 60 -12.01 -0.05 6.52
C ASN A 60 -11.17 0.13 7.79
N GLY A 61 -9.84 0.25 7.62
CA GLY A 61 -8.96 0.86 8.60
C GLY A 61 -8.75 0.09 9.91
N GLY A 62 -7.76 -0.80 9.91
CA GLY A 62 -6.98 -1.08 11.12
C GLY A 62 -7.39 -2.32 11.91
N GLY A 63 -6.48 -3.28 11.93
CA GLY A 63 -6.38 -4.23 13.04
C GLY A 63 -7.27 -5.46 12.95
N ILE A 64 -6.94 -6.41 12.06
CA ILE A 64 -7.25 -7.80 12.37
C ILE A 64 -6.14 -8.37 13.25
N SER A 65 -6.17 -8.00 14.54
CA SER A 65 -5.52 -8.76 15.60
C SER A 65 -6.62 -9.32 16.47
N GLY A 66 -6.96 -10.57 16.24
CA GLY A 66 -7.98 -11.26 17.02
C GLY A 66 -8.41 -12.56 16.37
N ILE A 67 -7.49 -13.52 16.22
CA ILE A 67 -7.94 -14.91 16.32
C ILE A 67 -8.25 -15.14 17.81
N LYS A 68 -9.52 -15.37 18.13
CA LYS A 68 -9.92 -16.06 19.35
C LYS A 68 -10.67 -17.31 18.93
#